data_AF-A0A0E0P3J9-F1
#
_entry.id   AF-A0A0E0P3J9-F1
#
_cell.length_a   1.000
_cell.length_b   1.000
_cell.length_c   1.000
_cell.angle_alpha   90.00
_cell.angle_beta   90.00
_cell.angle_gamma   90.00
#
_symmetry.space_group_name_H-M   'P 1'
#
loop_
_entity.id
_entity.type
_entity.pdbx_description
1 polymer ?
#
loop_
_entity_poly.entity_id
_entity_poly.type
_entity_poly.pdbx_seq_one_letter_code
_entity_poly.pdbx_strand_id
1 'polypeptide(L)'
;MGIKGLTKLLAEHAPGAAVRRRVEDYRGRVVAIDTSLSIYQFLIVVGRKGTEVLTNEAGEVTRSLKRDGSSEDLNRAIEVGDEDLIEKFSKRTVKVTKKHNEDCKRLLSLMGVPVVQAPGEAEAQCAALCENHKVFAIASEDMDSLTFGARRFLRHLTDLSFKRSPVTEFEVSKVLEELGLTMDQFIDLCILSGCDYCENIRGIGGQRALKLIRQHGYIEEVVQNLSQTRYSVPEDWPYQEVRALFKEPNVCTDIPDFLWTPPDEESVEKIKAANDKFSLGRGKLLAPVANLTGSTSTAGKEPKCILGGPGQVMKARSPLQLGISSVRGALGSWNAISRVLASTPFIRSLQAFIVLRMEAIVEGSKYECLLFDLDDTLYPFSSGINLACRKNIQDYMRRHLRIEESQIADMCLELYKEYGTTMAGLKALGYEFDNDEFHANVHGTLPYDNLHFDPVLRTLLLSIPQRKIIFTNSDKAHAEEVLCRVGIQDCFEGIICFETLNPPTPTCHGLHKPLSSISDELSSDLDDLDESDGFRPKSPILCKPSIEAMEAAIRIANVDPEKTIFFDDSVRNIASGKAAGFHTVIVGRPTLVPGADHALESIHNIKEALPEIWDGWSESDVVLASTASETTVIA
;
A
#
# COMPACT_ATOMS: atom_id res chain seq x y z
N MET A 1 -10.34 -5.28 -12.16
CA MET A 1 -11.71 -5.78 -12.32
C MET A 1 -12.58 -4.56 -12.57
N GLY A 2 -13.58 -4.73 -13.42
CA GLY A 2 -14.50 -3.71 -13.82
C GLY A 2 -14.18 -2.99 -15.12
N ILE A 3 -14.58 -1.73 -15.17
CA ILE A 3 -14.42 -0.87 -16.34
C ILE A 3 -13.06 -0.19 -16.33
N LYS A 4 -12.21 -0.53 -17.31
CA LYS A 4 -10.83 -0.03 -17.43
C LYS A 4 -10.79 1.49 -17.55
N GLY A 5 -10.14 2.12 -16.58
CA GLY A 5 -9.88 3.56 -16.59
C GLY A 5 -11.10 4.45 -16.29
N LEU A 6 -12.24 3.88 -15.88
CA LEU A 6 -13.47 4.64 -15.63
C LEU A 6 -13.30 5.67 -14.50
N THR A 7 -12.60 5.32 -13.40
CA THR A 7 -12.35 6.27 -12.30
C THR A 7 -11.60 7.53 -12.79
N LYS A 8 -10.58 7.36 -13.65
CA LYS A 8 -9.82 8.48 -14.22
C LYS A 8 -10.69 9.30 -15.18
N LEU A 9 -11.51 8.62 -15.99
CA LEU A 9 -12.44 9.28 -16.91
C LEU A 9 -13.46 10.16 -16.16
N LEU A 10 -14.05 9.62 -15.08
CA LEU A 10 -15.02 10.36 -14.26
C LEU A 10 -14.35 11.53 -13.53
N ALA A 11 -13.14 11.35 -13.00
CA ALA A 11 -12.42 12.45 -12.34
C ALA A 11 -12.17 13.64 -13.28
N GLU A 12 -12.02 13.40 -14.59
CA GLU A 12 -11.74 14.45 -15.59
C GLU A 12 -13.01 15.05 -16.19
N HIS A 13 -14.01 14.22 -16.54
CA HIS A 13 -15.20 14.66 -17.29
C HIS A 13 -16.48 14.75 -16.44
N ALA A 14 -16.48 14.19 -15.23
CA ALA A 14 -17.59 14.23 -14.30
C ALA A 14 -17.14 14.44 -12.83
N PRO A 15 -16.32 15.48 -12.54
CA PRO A 15 -15.72 15.66 -11.21
C PRO A 15 -16.76 15.93 -10.11
N GLY A 16 -17.94 16.48 -10.42
CA GLY A 16 -18.99 16.75 -9.43
C GLY A 16 -19.86 15.53 -9.13
N ALA A 17 -19.69 14.45 -9.90
CA ALA A 17 -20.36 13.18 -9.65
C ALA A 17 -19.74 12.37 -8.51
N ALA A 18 -18.49 12.66 -8.12
CA ALA A 18 -17.77 12.00 -7.04
C ALA A 18 -17.61 12.91 -5.81
N VAL A 19 -18.09 12.46 -4.65
CA VAL A 19 -18.02 13.22 -3.40
C VAL A 19 -17.28 12.39 -2.35
N ARG A 20 -16.28 13.00 -1.70
CA ARG A 20 -15.60 12.39 -0.56
C ARG A 20 -16.42 12.59 0.70
N ARG A 21 -16.73 11.48 1.39
CA ARG A 21 -17.50 11.42 2.64
C ARG A 21 -16.70 10.67 3.70
N ARG A 22 -17.07 10.87 4.95
CA ARG A 22 -16.56 10.04 6.05
C ARG A 22 -17.51 8.87 6.31
N VAL A 23 -17.01 7.81 6.92
CA VAL A 23 -17.82 6.62 7.23
C VAL A 23 -18.97 6.97 8.18
N GLU A 24 -18.76 7.92 9.10
CA GLU A 24 -19.75 8.36 10.08
C GLU A 24 -20.97 9.03 9.43
N ASP A 25 -20.81 9.59 8.23
CA ASP A 25 -21.89 10.25 7.50
C ASP A 25 -22.98 9.25 7.04
N TYR A 26 -22.69 7.94 7.07
CA TYR A 26 -23.62 6.86 6.72
C TYR A 26 -24.31 6.21 7.92
N ARG A 27 -24.16 6.76 9.13
CA ARG A 27 -24.79 6.20 10.33
C ARG A 27 -26.32 6.11 10.17
N GLY A 28 -26.87 4.92 10.45
CA GLY A 28 -28.30 4.64 10.32
C GLY A 28 -28.77 4.41 8.88
N ARG A 29 -27.85 4.33 7.90
CA ARG A 29 -28.17 3.92 6.53
C ARG A 29 -27.94 2.42 6.35
N VAL A 30 -28.78 1.81 5.51
CA VAL A 30 -28.61 0.43 5.06
C VAL A 30 -27.83 0.45 3.74
N VAL A 31 -26.74 -0.30 3.66
CA VAL A 31 -25.88 -0.38 2.46
C VAL A 31 -25.79 -1.84 2.03
N ALA A 32 -25.95 -2.11 0.74
CA ALA A 32 -25.69 -3.44 0.18
C ALA A 32 -24.20 -3.57 -0.13
N ILE A 33 -23.55 -4.61 0.39
CA ILE A 33 -22.12 -4.84 0.22
C ILE A 33 -21.91 -5.99 -0.75
N ASP A 34 -21.05 -5.80 -1.76
CA ASP A 34 -20.56 -6.91 -2.56
C ASP A 34 -19.58 -7.76 -1.74
N THR A 35 -20.07 -8.92 -1.32
CA THR A 35 -19.28 -9.88 -0.54
C THR A 35 -18.30 -10.67 -1.40
N SER A 36 -18.52 -10.82 -2.70
CA SER A 36 -17.67 -11.65 -3.58
C SER A 36 -16.27 -11.06 -3.68
N LEU A 37 -16.19 -9.75 -3.93
CA LEU A 37 -14.94 -8.99 -3.90
C LEU A 37 -14.36 -8.89 -2.49
N SER A 38 -15.21 -8.67 -1.48
CA SER A 38 -14.76 -8.55 -0.08
C SER A 38 -14.14 -9.86 0.43
N ILE A 39 -14.69 -11.03 0.07
CA ILE A 39 -14.14 -12.34 0.41
C ILE A 39 -12.86 -12.59 -0.38
N TYR A 40 -12.79 -12.21 -1.65
CA TYR A 40 -11.56 -12.32 -2.44
C TYR A 40 -10.43 -11.47 -1.84
N GLN A 41 -10.71 -10.21 -1.52
CA GLN A 41 -9.78 -9.31 -0.82
C GLN A 41 -9.39 -9.90 0.55
N PHE A 42 -10.35 -10.40 1.32
CA PHE A 42 -10.09 -11.05 2.59
C PHE A 42 -9.23 -12.30 2.45
N LEU A 43 -9.44 -13.16 1.44
CA LEU A 43 -8.64 -14.37 1.24
C LEU A 43 -7.23 -14.04 0.75
N ILE A 44 -7.04 -12.98 -0.03
CA ILE A 44 -5.70 -12.47 -0.34
C ILE A 44 -5.00 -12.02 0.95
N VAL A 45 -5.72 -11.36 1.85
CA VAL A 45 -5.20 -10.85 3.13
C VAL A 45 -4.99 -11.98 4.17
N VAL A 46 -5.87 -12.98 4.21
CA VAL A 46 -5.97 -14.00 5.28
C VAL A 46 -5.50 -15.40 4.86
N GLY A 47 -5.37 -15.68 3.55
CA GLY A 47 -4.99 -16.99 2.96
C GLY A 47 -3.60 -17.53 3.33
N ARG A 48 -3.02 -17.05 4.42
CA ARG A 48 -1.75 -17.48 5.01
C ARG A 48 -2.00 -18.60 6.00
N LYS A 49 -2.07 -19.83 5.50
CA LYS A 49 -1.69 -21.07 6.19
C LYS A 49 -1.77 -22.26 5.22
N GLY A 50 -0.62 -22.67 4.68
CA GLY A 50 -0.45 -23.98 4.03
C GLY A 50 0.30 -23.92 2.70
N THR A 51 1.47 -24.57 2.67
CA THR A 51 2.22 -24.98 1.47
C THR A 51 1.53 -26.15 0.76
N GLU A 52 0.21 -26.11 0.55
CA GLU A 52 -0.50 -27.19 -0.13
C GLU A 52 -1.01 -26.72 -1.50
N VAL A 53 -0.34 -27.20 -2.55
CA VAL A 53 -0.82 -27.11 -3.93
C VAL A 53 -2.06 -28.00 -4.06
N LEU A 54 -3.18 -27.42 -4.51
CA LEU A 54 -4.45 -28.15 -4.63
C LEU A 54 -4.38 -29.23 -5.72
N THR A 55 -4.36 -30.50 -5.30
CA THR A 55 -4.52 -31.68 -6.17
C THR A 55 -5.96 -32.19 -6.16
N ASN A 56 -6.42 -32.85 -7.22
CA ASN A 56 -7.67 -33.62 -7.18
C ASN A 56 -7.52 -34.89 -6.29
N GLU A 57 -8.61 -35.64 -6.14
CA GLU A 57 -8.64 -36.91 -5.40
C GLU A 57 -7.67 -37.99 -5.94
N ALA A 58 -7.07 -37.77 -7.11
CA ALA A 58 -6.05 -38.64 -7.73
C ALA A 58 -4.62 -38.11 -7.59
N GLY A 59 -4.39 -37.00 -6.88
CA GLY A 59 -3.04 -36.41 -6.70
C GLY A 59 -2.54 -35.61 -7.91
N GLU A 60 -3.38 -35.35 -8.91
CA GLU A 60 -3.02 -34.54 -10.08
C GLU A 60 -3.42 -33.07 -9.91
N VAL A 61 -2.54 -32.15 -10.32
CA VAL A 61 -2.85 -30.72 -10.42
C VAL A 61 -3.91 -30.52 -11.52
N THR A 62 -5.07 -30.00 -11.16
CA THR A 62 -6.24 -29.98 -12.07
C THR A 62 -6.04 -29.08 -13.30
N ARG A 63 -6.35 -29.64 -14.48
CA ARG A 63 -6.09 -29.09 -15.84
C ARG A 63 -6.85 -27.82 -16.26
N SER A 64 -7.52 -27.10 -15.36
CA SER A 64 -8.20 -25.83 -15.73
C SER A 64 -7.28 -24.59 -15.68
N LEU A 65 -5.96 -24.79 -15.69
CA LEU A 65 -4.90 -23.78 -15.57
C LEU A 65 -4.37 -23.24 -16.92
N LYS A 66 -5.08 -23.43 -18.04
CA LYS A 66 -4.56 -23.10 -19.38
C LYS A 66 -4.92 -21.73 -19.96
N ARG A 67 -5.34 -20.74 -19.16
CA ARG A 67 -5.67 -19.42 -19.74
C ARG A 67 -5.02 -18.17 -19.16
N ASP A 68 -4.20 -18.28 -18.11
CA ASP A 68 -3.33 -17.16 -17.70
C ASP A 68 -1.95 -17.70 -17.32
N GLY A 69 -0.88 -17.07 -17.81
CA GLY A 69 0.52 -17.46 -17.60
C GLY A 69 1.00 -17.48 -16.14
N SER A 70 0.12 -17.17 -15.17
CA SER A 70 0.42 -17.15 -13.73
C SER A 70 0.77 -18.52 -13.15
N SER A 71 0.26 -19.61 -13.72
CA SER A 71 0.54 -20.97 -13.26
C SER A 71 1.96 -21.43 -13.56
N GLU A 72 2.54 -21.00 -14.70
CA GLU A 72 3.89 -21.37 -15.10
C GLU A 72 4.95 -20.58 -14.32
N ASP A 73 4.64 -19.33 -13.98
CA ASP A 73 5.49 -18.49 -13.15
C ASP A 73 5.49 -18.94 -11.68
N LEU A 74 4.34 -19.39 -11.15
CA LEU A 74 4.26 -19.99 -9.80
C LEU A 74 5.06 -21.30 -9.71
N ASN A 75 4.93 -22.19 -10.70
CA ASN A 75 5.66 -23.46 -10.71
C ASN A 75 7.17 -23.25 -10.79
N ARG A 76 7.64 -22.30 -11.62
CA ARG A 76 9.06 -21.92 -11.66
C ARG A 76 9.54 -21.33 -10.34
N ALA A 77 8.73 -20.50 -9.68
CA ALA A 77 9.06 -19.98 -8.36
C ALA A 77 9.17 -21.08 -7.28
N ILE A 78 8.29 -22.08 -7.33
CA ILE A 78 8.30 -23.26 -6.44
C ILE A 78 9.52 -24.14 -6.69
N GLU A 79 9.85 -24.43 -7.95
CA GLU A 79 11.04 -25.21 -8.32
C GLU A 79 12.35 -24.56 -7.87
N VAL A 80 12.38 -23.22 -7.84
CA VAL A 80 13.55 -22.42 -7.45
C VAL A 80 13.60 -22.14 -5.94
N GLY A 81 12.54 -22.44 -5.20
CA GLY A 81 12.46 -22.22 -3.75
C GLY A 81 12.47 -20.74 -3.34
N ASP A 82 12.08 -19.84 -4.25
CA ASP A 82 12.00 -18.40 -3.99
C ASP A 82 10.67 -18.09 -3.28
N GLU A 83 10.70 -18.08 -1.95
CA GLU A 83 9.52 -17.90 -1.11
C GLU A 83 8.76 -16.59 -1.41
N ASP A 84 9.43 -15.54 -1.86
CA ASP A 84 8.82 -14.24 -2.16
C ASP A 84 8.10 -14.26 -3.52
N LEU A 85 8.68 -14.91 -4.54
CA LEU A 85 8.00 -15.16 -5.81
C LEU A 85 6.88 -16.19 -5.66
N ILE A 86 7.08 -17.23 -4.84
CA ILE A 86 6.04 -18.20 -4.49
C ILE A 86 4.87 -17.47 -3.86
N GLU A 87 5.10 -16.59 -2.88
CA GLU A 87 4.06 -15.80 -2.24
C GLU A 87 3.35 -14.86 -3.24
N LYS A 88 4.12 -14.20 -4.11
CA LYS A 88 3.61 -13.26 -5.12
C LYS A 88 2.73 -13.91 -6.17
N PHE A 89 3.14 -15.08 -6.68
CA PHE A 89 2.35 -15.82 -7.66
C PHE A 89 1.22 -16.62 -7.01
N SER A 90 1.39 -17.04 -5.74
CA SER A 90 0.35 -17.63 -4.90
C SER A 90 -0.84 -16.69 -4.70
N LYS A 91 -0.58 -15.40 -4.41
CA LYS A 91 -1.64 -14.36 -4.30
C LYS A 91 -2.48 -14.24 -5.57
N ARG A 92 -1.90 -14.52 -6.75
CA ARG A 92 -2.59 -14.50 -8.05
C ARG A 92 -3.37 -15.78 -8.36
N THR A 93 -3.15 -16.87 -7.62
CA THR A 93 -3.85 -18.15 -7.77
C THR A 93 -4.94 -18.39 -6.72
N VAL A 94 -5.11 -17.50 -5.73
CA VAL A 94 -6.20 -17.57 -4.75
C VAL A 94 -7.56 -17.54 -5.46
N LYS A 95 -8.37 -18.58 -5.24
CA LYS A 95 -9.74 -18.68 -5.74
C LYS A 95 -10.72 -18.76 -4.56
N VAL A 96 -11.80 -17.98 -4.65
CA VAL A 96 -12.92 -18.10 -3.72
C VAL A 96 -13.61 -19.44 -3.97
N THR A 97 -13.76 -20.26 -2.92
CA THR A 97 -14.45 -21.55 -3.01
C THR A 97 -15.89 -21.42 -2.54
N LYS A 98 -16.76 -22.34 -2.98
CA LYS A 98 -18.14 -22.41 -2.46
C LYS A 98 -18.16 -22.53 -0.93
N LYS A 99 -17.20 -23.26 -0.34
CA LYS A 99 -17.07 -23.40 1.10
C LYS A 99 -16.81 -22.07 1.79
N HIS A 100 -15.93 -21.21 1.24
CA HIS A 100 -15.70 -19.87 1.80
C HIS A 100 -16.98 -19.03 1.83
N ASN A 101 -17.79 -19.10 0.77
CA ASN A 101 -19.07 -18.40 0.72
C ASN A 101 -20.06 -18.94 1.76
N GLU A 102 -20.18 -20.26 1.91
CA GLU A 102 -21.05 -20.86 2.92
C GLU A 102 -20.59 -20.54 4.35
N ASP A 103 -19.29 -20.56 4.62
CA ASP A 103 -18.72 -20.19 5.92
C ASP A 103 -18.97 -18.71 6.24
N CYS A 104 -18.81 -17.81 5.26
CA CYS A 104 -19.10 -16.39 5.42
C CYS A 104 -20.60 -16.13 5.66
N LYS A 105 -21.49 -16.77 4.89
CA LYS A 105 -22.95 -16.70 5.11
C LYS A 105 -23.32 -17.15 6.51
N ARG A 106 -22.75 -18.26 6.96
CA ARG A 106 -22.99 -18.81 8.30
C ARG A 106 -22.53 -17.83 9.37
N LEU A 107 -21.34 -17.25 9.24
CA LEU A 107 -20.81 -16.27 10.18
C LEU A 107 -21.69 -15.01 10.23
N LEU A 108 -22.03 -14.43 9.08
CA LEU A 108 -22.89 -13.24 9.00
C LEU A 108 -24.27 -13.49 9.60
N SER A 109 -24.86 -14.67 9.33
CA SER A 109 -26.13 -15.07 9.94
C SER A 109 -26.05 -15.16 11.46
N LEU A 110 -24.96 -15.72 12.00
CA LEU A 110 -24.72 -15.78 13.46
C LEU A 110 -24.46 -14.40 14.07
N MET A 111 -23.90 -13.46 13.31
CA MET A 111 -23.76 -12.06 13.71
C MET A 111 -25.07 -11.27 13.61
N GLY A 112 -26.15 -11.90 13.11
CA GLY A 112 -27.44 -11.26 12.90
C GLY A 112 -27.47 -10.26 11.73
N VAL A 113 -26.54 -10.39 10.80
CA VAL A 113 -26.46 -9.59 9.58
C VAL A 113 -27.26 -10.28 8.46
N PRO A 114 -28.23 -9.61 7.82
CA PRO A 114 -29.01 -10.20 6.73
C PRO A 114 -28.14 -10.44 5.49
N VAL A 115 -28.31 -11.60 4.85
CA VAL A 115 -27.57 -11.99 3.64
C VAL A 115 -28.55 -12.27 2.51
N VAL A 116 -28.23 -11.77 1.32
CA VAL A 116 -28.97 -12.03 0.08
C VAL A 116 -28.09 -12.83 -0.86
N GLN A 117 -28.61 -13.94 -1.39
CA GLN A 117 -27.93 -14.69 -2.43
C GLN A 117 -28.36 -14.18 -3.80
N ALA A 118 -27.42 -13.59 -4.55
CA ALA A 118 -27.65 -13.23 -5.95
C ALA A 118 -27.75 -14.49 -6.83
N PRO A 119 -28.66 -14.51 -7.84
CA PRO A 119 -28.73 -15.59 -8.83
C PRO A 119 -27.69 -15.45 -9.95
N GLY A 120 -27.14 -14.25 -10.13
CA GLY A 120 -26.01 -13.92 -11.01
C GLY A 120 -24.97 -13.08 -10.27
N GLU A 121 -24.54 -11.98 -10.88
CA GLU A 121 -23.54 -11.08 -10.31
C GLU A 121 -24.04 -10.35 -9.05
N ALA A 122 -23.16 -10.23 -8.05
CA ALA A 122 -23.52 -9.68 -6.74
C ALA A 122 -23.74 -8.17 -6.83
N GLU A 123 -22.90 -7.47 -7.58
CA GLU A 123 -22.99 -6.05 -7.88
C GLU A 123 -24.30 -5.69 -8.59
N ALA A 124 -24.76 -6.54 -9.52
CA ALA A 124 -26.03 -6.36 -10.20
C ALA A 124 -27.21 -6.52 -9.24
N GLN A 125 -27.17 -7.53 -8.36
CA GLN A 125 -28.19 -7.71 -7.32
C GLN A 125 -28.22 -6.53 -6.34
N CYS A 126 -27.06 -6.00 -5.96
CA CYS A 126 -26.94 -4.82 -5.10
C CYS A 126 -27.45 -3.55 -5.78
N ALA A 127 -27.20 -3.38 -7.07
CA ALA A 127 -27.75 -2.29 -7.87
C ALA A 127 -29.28 -2.35 -7.89
N ALA A 128 -29.86 -3.52 -8.14
CA ALA A 128 -31.32 -3.73 -8.11
C ALA A 128 -31.93 -3.44 -6.73
N LEU A 129 -31.25 -3.78 -5.63
CA LEU A 129 -31.68 -3.41 -4.28
C LEU A 129 -31.68 -1.89 -4.06
N CYS A 130 -30.68 -1.19 -4.60
CA CYS A 130 -30.56 0.27 -4.49
C CYS A 130 -31.63 0.99 -5.34
N GLU A 131 -31.87 0.48 -6.55
CA GLU A 131 -32.90 0.98 -7.45
C GLU A 131 -34.30 0.84 -6.85
N ASN A 132 -34.61 -0.31 -6.25
CA ASN A 132 -35.88 -0.57 -5.54
C ASN A 132 -35.98 0.09 -4.16
N HIS A 133 -35.04 0.98 -3.80
CA HIS A 133 -35.02 1.73 -2.53
C HIS A 133 -35.00 0.87 -1.27
N LYS A 134 -34.56 -0.39 -1.38
CA LYS A 134 -34.36 -1.29 -0.23
C LYS A 134 -33.08 -0.95 0.54
N VAL A 135 -32.08 -0.41 -0.16
CA VAL A 135 -30.83 0.09 0.43
C VAL A 135 -30.55 1.53 -0.01
N PHE A 136 -29.79 2.26 0.81
CA PHE A 136 -29.37 3.62 0.54
C PHE A 136 -28.33 3.69 -0.59
N ALA A 137 -27.39 2.75 -0.60
CA ALA A 137 -26.31 2.67 -1.58
C ALA A 137 -25.77 1.24 -1.71
N ILE A 138 -25.04 0.98 -2.78
CA ILE A 138 -24.14 -0.18 -2.90
C ILE A 138 -22.73 0.21 -2.41
N ALA A 139 -22.02 -0.72 -1.82
CA ALA A 139 -20.59 -0.64 -1.54
C ALA A 139 -19.84 -1.74 -2.29
N SER A 140 -18.93 -1.32 -3.18
CA SER A 140 -18.03 -2.22 -3.91
C SER A 140 -16.79 -1.44 -4.37
N GLU A 141 -15.70 -2.15 -4.63
CA GLU A 141 -14.51 -1.60 -5.29
C GLU A 141 -14.60 -1.65 -6.82
N ASP A 142 -15.55 -2.43 -7.34
CA ASP A 142 -15.76 -2.55 -8.77
C ASP A 142 -16.70 -1.49 -9.31
N MET A 143 -16.23 -0.77 -10.32
CA MET A 143 -16.93 0.36 -10.93
C MET A 143 -17.97 -0.07 -11.97
N ASP A 144 -18.01 -1.36 -12.35
CA ASP A 144 -19.08 -1.94 -13.17
C ASP A 144 -20.47 -1.82 -12.53
N SER A 145 -20.53 -1.73 -11.20
CA SER A 145 -21.75 -1.46 -10.43
C SER A 145 -22.51 -0.23 -10.95
N LEU A 146 -21.78 0.78 -11.46
CA LEU A 146 -22.39 1.96 -12.05
C LEU A 146 -23.17 1.62 -13.34
N THR A 147 -22.71 0.65 -14.13
CA THR A 147 -23.36 0.21 -15.38
C THR A 147 -24.64 -0.61 -15.17
N PHE A 148 -24.82 -1.19 -13.98
CA PHE A 148 -26.09 -1.81 -13.57
C PHE A 148 -27.11 -0.80 -13.00
N GLY A 149 -26.81 0.51 -13.04
CA GLY A 149 -27.74 1.55 -12.62
C GLY A 149 -27.79 1.80 -11.11
N ALA A 150 -26.76 1.41 -10.37
CA ALA A 150 -26.68 1.64 -8.93
C ALA A 150 -26.75 3.13 -8.58
N ARG A 151 -27.93 3.62 -8.16
CA ARG A 151 -28.21 5.05 -7.94
C ARG A 151 -27.14 5.76 -7.11
N ARG A 152 -26.68 5.10 -6.05
CA ARG A 152 -25.57 5.57 -5.20
C ARG A 152 -24.57 4.44 -5.03
N PHE A 153 -23.32 4.71 -5.37
CA PHE A 153 -22.21 3.76 -5.30
C PHE A 153 -21.14 4.29 -4.35
N LEU A 154 -20.74 3.47 -3.38
CA LEU A 154 -19.75 3.79 -2.37
C LEU A 154 -18.49 2.97 -2.62
N ARG A 155 -17.39 3.67 -2.83
CA ARG A 155 -16.06 3.06 -2.92
C ARG A 155 -15.25 3.36 -1.68
N HIS A 156 -14.38 2.42 -1.30
CA HIS A 156 -13.55 2.41 -0.11
C HIS A 156 -14.33 2.25 1.21
N LEU A 157 -15.56 1.71 1.17
CA LEU A 157 -16.31 1.42 2.40
C LEU A 157 -15.83 0.12 3.07
N THR A 158 -15.56 -0.90 2.26
CA THR A 158 -15.06 -2.21 2.69
C THR A 158 -13.58 -2.39 2.41
N ASP A 159 -12.89 -1.30 2.06
CA ASP A 159 -11.46 -1.32 1.80
C ASP A 159 -10.72 -1.75 3.07
N LEU A 160 -10.25 -2.99 3.04
CA LEU A 160 -9.44 -3.60 4.08
C LEU A 160 -7.99 -3.12 3.99
N SER A 161 -7.62 -2.37 2.94
CA SER A 161 -6.33 -1.71 2.88
C SER A 161 -6.29 -0.66 3.99
N PHE A 162 -5.20 -0.69 4.76
CA PHE A 162 -5.04 0.21 5.91
C PHE A 162 -4.85 1.69 5.53
N LYS A 163 -4.96 2.03 4.25
CA LYS A 163 -5.12 3.40 3.79
C LYS A 163 -6.54 3.81 4.15
N ARG A 164 -6.70 4.67 5.17
CA ARG A 164 -8.00 5.32 5.49
C ARG A 164 -8.41 6.29 4.38
N SER A 165 -8.63 5.78 3.18
CA SER A 165 -9.16 6.51 2.05
C SER A 165 -10.57 6.97 2.42
N PRO A 166 -10.91 8.27 2.26
CA PRO A 166 -12.28 8.71 2.46
C PRO A 166 -13.19 7.93 1.49
N VAL A 167 -14.39 7.59 1.98
CA VAL A 167 -15.40 6.91 1.16
C VAL A 167 -15.74 7.82 -0.01
N THR A 168 -15.61 7.31 -1.22
CA THR A 168 -15.95 8.06 -2.43
C THR A 168 -17.36 7.65 -2.86
N GLU A 169 -18.29 8.59 -2.73
CA GLU A 169 -19.69 8.44 -3.13
C GLU A 169 -19.88 8.91 -4.57
N PHE A 170 -20.43 8.05 -5.41
CA PHE A 170 -20.84 8.38 -6.77
C PHE A 170 -22.37 8.34 -6.88
N GLU A 171 -22.95 9.33 -7.57
CA GLU A 171 -24.36 9.34 -7.92
C GLU A 171 -24.52 9.18 -9.44
N VAL A 172 -25.13 8.09 -9.89
CA VAL A 172 -25.21 7.76 -11.33
C VAL A 172 -25.92 8.86 -12.12
N SER A 173 -26.96 9.48 -11.56
CA SER A 173 -27.64 10.62 -12.20
C SER A 173 -26.68 11.76 -12.53
N LYS A 174 -25.76 12.10 -11.62
CA LYS A 174 -24.75 13.14 -11.83
C LYS A 174 -23.67 12.71 -12.81
N VAL A 175 -23.28 11.43 -12.78
CA VAL A 175 -22.36 10.87 -13.79
C VAL A 175 -22.95 11.06 -15.19
N LEU A 176 -24.20 10.67 -15.39
CA LEU A 176 -24.89 10.80 -16.67
C LEU A 176 -25.08 12.27 -17.09
N GLU A 177 -25.44 13.14 -16.14
CA GLU A 177 -25.62 14.58 -16.38
C GLU A 177 -24.32 15.26 -16.83
N GLU A 178 -23.21 15.07 -16.09
CA GLU A 178 -21.93 15.71 -16.40
C GLU A 178 -21.27 15.13 -17.66
N LEU A 179 -21.44 13.82 -17.91
CA LEU A 179 -20.98 13.22 -19.15
C LEU A 179 -21.86 13.61 -20.35
N GLY A 180 -23.12 14.02 -20.10
CA GLY A 180 -24.11 14.32 -21.14
C GLY A 180 -24.55 13.07 -21.90
N LEU A 181 -24.73 11.95 -21.20
CA LEU A 181 -25.04 10.64 -21.78
C LEU A 181 -26.32 10.06 -21.17
N THR A 182 -27.03 9.24 -21.94
CA THR A 182 -28.06 8.33 -21.39
C THR A 182 -27.41 7.12 -20.73
N MET A 183 -28.18 6.38 -19.93
CA MET A 183 -27.69 5.15 -19.31
C MET A 183 -27.22 4.12 -20.37
N ASP A 184 -27.97 3.97 -21.46
CA ASP A 184 -27.60 3.09 -22.57
C ASP A 184 -26.28 3.51 -23.24
N GLN A 185 -26.08 4.81 -23.44
CA GLN A 185 -24.83 5.35 -23.98
C GLN A 185 -23.65 5.19 -23.00
N PHE A 186 -23.93 5.27 -21.69
CA PHE A 186 -22.93 5.05 -20.66
C PHE A 186 -22.48 3.59 -20.58
N ILE A 187 -23.40 2.63 -20.74
CA ILE A 187 -23.08 1.20 -20.88
C ILE A 187 -22.18 0.99 -22.10
N ASP A 188 -22.54 1.56 -23.25
CA ASP A 188 -21.75 1.48 -24.48
C ASP A 188 -20.35 2.10 -24.35
N LEU A 189 -20.25 3.22 -23.65
CA LEU A 189 -18.98 3.84 -23.28
C LEU A 189 -18.13 2.86 -22.45
N CYS A 190 -18.71 2.20 -21.47
CA CYS A 190 -18.01 1.27 -20.59
C CYS A 190 -17.51 0.02 -21.34
N ILE A 191 -18.34 -0.53 -22.22
CA ILE A 191 -17.96 -1.65 -23.11
C ILE A 191 -16.79 -1.25 -24.02
N LEU A 192 -16.87 -0.08 -24.68
CA LEU A 192 -15.78 0.44 -25.55
C LEU A 192 -14.49 0.74 -24.78
N SER A 193 -14.61 1.20 -23.53
CA SER A 193 -13.46 1.48 -22.66
C SER A 193 -12.74 0.19 -22.24
N GLY A 194 -13.47 -0.91 -22.18
CA GLY A 194 -13.04 -2.24 -21.77
C GLY A 194 -13.67 -2.63 -20.45
N CYS A 195 -14.54 -3.63 -20.51
CA CYS A 195 -15.17 -4.30 -19.37
C CYS A 195 -14.63 -5.72 -19.22
N ASP A 196 -15.05 -6.44 -18.18
CA ASP A 196 -14.59 -7.80 -17.91
C ASP A 196 -15.33 -8.88 -18.74
N TYR A 197 -16.42 -8.52 -19.43
CA TYR A 197 -17.27 -9.47 -20.16
C TYR A 197 -16.92 -9.64 -21.65
N CYS A 198 -16.16 -8.71 -22.24
CA CYS A 198 -15.69 -8.84 -23.63
C CYS A 198 -14.40 -8.06 -23.87
N GLU A 199 -13.68 -8.43 -24.93
CA GLU A 199 -12.49 -7.69 -25.37
C GLU A 199 -12.84 -6.28 -25.85
N ASN A 200 -11.91 -5.33 -25.71
CA ASN A 200 -12.07 -3.98 -26.23
C ASN A 200 -11.34 -3.79 -27.56
N ILE A 201 -11.79 -2.82 -28.36
CA ILE A 201 -11.12 -2.46 -29.61
C ILE A 201 -9.74 -1.86 -29.31
N ARG A 202 -8.68 -2.49 -29.81
CA ARG A 202 -7.29 -2.07 -29.54
C ARG A 202 -7.08 -0.62 -29.95
N GLY A 203 -6.55 0.20 -29.04
CA GLY A 203 -6.30 1.63 -29.26
C GLY A 203 -7.51 2.53 -29.00
N ILE A 204 -8.64 1.98 -28.53
CA ILE A 204 -9.76 2.72 -27.99
C ILE A 204 -9.80 2.48 -26.47
N GLY A 205 -9.55 3.54 -25.70
CA GLY A 205 -9.74 3.57 -24.24
C GLY A 205 -10.71 4.68 -23.85
N GLY A 206 -10.99 4.84 -22.56
CA GLY A 206 -12.11 5.66 -22.06
C GLY A 206 -12.26 7.06 -22.67
N GLN A 207 -11.16 7.81 -22.79
CA GLN A 207 -11.18 9.15 -23.39
C GLN A 207 -11.68 9.15 -24.84
N ARG A 208 -11.20 8.18 -25.63
CA ARG A 208 -11.55 8.06 -27.04
C ARG A 208 -12.95 7.45 -27.21
N ALA A 209 -13.31 6.50 -26.35
CA ALA A 209 -14.65 5.94 -26.28
C ALA A 209 -15.69 7.04 -25.99
N LEU A 210 -15.45 7.92 -25.01
CA LEU A 210 -16.35 9.04 -24.68
C LEU A 210 -16.53 9.98 -25.88
N LYS A 211 -15.45 10.30 -26.59
CA LYS A 211 -15.53 11.11 -27.81
C LYS A 211 -16.37 10.44 -28.89
N LEU A 212 -16.15 9.15 -29.13
CA LEU A 212 -16.86 8.39 -30.16
C LEU A 212 -18.36 8.27 -29.83
N ILE A 213 -18.70 7.98 -28.58
CA ILE A 213 -20.09 7.91 -28.11
C ILE A 213 -20.79 9.27 -28.20
N ARG A 214 -20.12 10.37 -27.84
CA ARG A 214 -20.69 11.72 -28.03
C ARG A 214 -20.91 12.08 -29.51
N GLN A 215 -20.11 11.51 -30.42
CA GLN A 215 -20.20 11.79 -31.86
C GLN A 215 -21.23 10.92 -32.58
N HIS A 216 -21.31 9.63 -32.23
CA HIS A 216 -22.04 8.61 -32.98
C HIS A 216 -23.19 7.98 -32.19
N GLY A 217 -23.30 8.25 -30.89
CA GLY A 217 -24.37 7.75 -30.03
C GLY A 217 -24.09 6.36 -29.46
N TYR A 218 -24.12 5.32 -30.30
CA TYR A 218 -24.06 3.92 -29.87
C TYR A 218 -22.92 3.15 -30.55
N ILE A 219 -22.56 1.98 -29.99
CA ILE A 219 -21.46 1.14 -30.52
C ILE A 219 -21.67 0.81 -32.01
N GLU A 220 -22.89 0.50 -32.43
CA GLU A 220 -23.24 0.20 -33.83
C GLU A 220 -22.75 1.28 -34.79
N GLU A 221 -23.08 2.53 -34.48
CA GLU A 221 -22.71 3.70 -35.29
C GLU A 221 -21.21 4.00 -35.19
N VAL A 222 -20.61 3.78 -34.02
CA VAL A 222 -19.16 3.92 -33.83
C VAL A 222 -18.40 2.94 -34.72
N VAL A 223 -18.81 1.66 -34.76
CA VAL A 223 -18.18 0.61 -35.57
C VAL A 223 -18.32 0.91 -37.06
N GLN A 224 -19.48 1.39 -37.51
CA GLN A 224 -19.70 1.77 -38.92
C GLN A 224 -18.82 2.96 -39.37
N ASN A 225 -18.54 3.90 -38.46
CA ASN A 225 -17.78 5.12 -38.77
C ASN A 225 -16.29 5.03 -38.37
N LEU A 226 -15.85 3.89 -37.83
CA LEU A 226 -14.46 3.66 -37.46
C LEU A 226 -13.59 3.42 -38.70
N SER A 227 -12.39 4.03 -38.69
CA SER A 227 -11.40 3.83 -39.75
C SER A 227 -10.89 2.39 -39.73
N GLN A 228 -11.36 1.58 -40.69
CA GLN A 228 -10.99 0.17 -40.84
C GLN A 228 -9.48 -0.05 -41.07
N THR A 229 -8.76 0.97 -41.53
CA THR A 229 -7.29 0.92 -41.70
C THR A 229 -6.52 1.11 -40.41
N ARG A 230 -7.13 1.73 -39.39
CA ARG A 230 -6.49 2.06 -38.11
C ARG A 230 -6.94 1.15 -36.96
N TYR A 231 -8.17 0.65 -37.02
CA TYR A 231 -8.77 -0.15 -35.97
C TYR A 231 -9.23 -1.49 -36.53
N SER A 232 -8.91 -2.56 -35.82
CA SER A 232 -9.43 -3.90 -36.08
C SER A 232 -10.53 -4.19 -35.06
N VAL A 233 -11.75 -4.34 -35.55
CA VAL A 233 -12.90 -4.77 -34.76
C VAL A 233 -13.02 -6.30 -34.90
N PRO A 234 -13.14 -7.07 -33.81
CA PRO A 234 -13.37 -8.51 -33.92
C PRO A 234 -14.66 -8.81 -34.68
N GLU A 235 -14.65 -9.79 -35.59
CA GLU A 235 -15.83 -10.16 -36.38
C GLU A 235 -16.99 -10.64 -35.48
N ASP A 236 -16.67 -11.40 -34.44
CA ASP A 236 -17.64 -11.94 -33.47
C ASP A 236 -17.60 -11.17 -32.14
N TRP A 237 -17.58 -9.83 -32.17
CA TRP A 237 -17.52 -9.03 -30.95
C TRP A 237 -18.88 -9.00 -30.21
N PRO A 238 -19.01 -9.60 -29.01
CA PRO A 238 -20.32 -9.85 -28.37
C PRO A 238 -20.82 -8.65 -27.55
N TYR A 239 -20.67 -7.44 -28.08
CA TYR A 239 -21.02 -6.22 -27.33
C TYR A 239 -22.53 -6.10 -27.09
N GLN A 240 -23.37 -6.70 -27.94
CA GLN A 240 -24.83 -6.68 -27.80
C GLN A 240 -25.29 -7.55 -26.64
N GLU A 241 -24.72 -8.74 -26.51
CA GLU A 241 -24.97 -9.66 -25.39
C GLU A 241 -24.49 -9.04 -24.07
N VAL A 242 -23.33 -8.39 -24.08
CA VAL A 242 -22.80 -7.68 -22.90
C VAL A 242 -23.66 -6.46 -22.54
N ARG A 243 -24.16 -5.71 -23.53
CA ARG A 243 -25.11 -4.62 -23.28
C ARG A 243 -26.40 -5.15 -22.65
N ALA A 244 -26.92 -6.27 -23.15
CA ALA A 244 -28.10 -6.92 -22.59
C ALA A 244 -27.85 -7.39 -21.14
N LEU A 245 -26.67 -7.93 -20.85
CA LEU A 245 -26.27 -8.33 -19.49
C LEU A 245 -26.35 -7.16 -18.50
N PHE A 246 -25.87 -5.98 -18.87
CA PHE A 246 -25.94 -4.78 -18.02
C PHE A 246 -27.35 -4.22 -17.87
N LYS A 247 -28.16 -4.30 -18.93
CA LYS A 247 -29.53 -3.75 -18.94
C LYS A 247 -30.54 -4.64 -18.23
N GLU A 248 -30.39 -5.95 -18.40
CA GLU A 248 -31.33 -6.96 -17.92
C GLU A 248 -30.56 -8.04 -17.12
N PRO A 249 -29.92 -7.65 -16.00
CA PRO A 249 -29.14 -8.59 -15.22
C PRO A 249 -30.05 -9.63 -14.54
N ASN A 250 -29.53 -10.85 -14.40
CA ASN A 250 -30.21 -11.90 -13.64
C ASN A 250 -30.16 -11.57 -12.14
N VAL A 251 -31.25 -11.01 -11.61
CA VAL A 251 -31.40 -10.57 -10.21
C VAL A 251 -32.75 -11.02 -9.63
N CYS A 252 -32.78 -11.25 -8.33
CA CYS A 252 -34.02 -11.46 -7.59
C CYS A 252 -34.72 -10.12 -7.33
N THR A 253 -36.00 -10.04 -7.68
CA THR A 253 -36.86 -8.86 -7.45
C THR A 253 -37.64 -8.95 -6.14
N ASP A 254 -38.00 -10.16 -5.72
CA ASP A 254 -38.84 -10.39 -4.53
C ASP A 254 -37.97 -10.59 -3.28
N ILE A 255 -37.38 -9.50 -2.79
CA ILE A 255 -36.52 -9.54 -1.60
C ILE A 255 -37.29 -9.03 -0.37
N PRO A 256 -37.43 -9.87 0.69
CA PRO A 256 -38.11 -9.48 1.92
C PRO A 256 -37.37 -8.34 2.62
N ASP A 257 -38.05 -7.66 3.54
CA ASP A 257 -37.40 -6.62 4.34
C ASP A 257 -36.28 -7.23 5.19
N PHE A 258 -35.17 -6.48 5.27
CA PHE A 258 -34.00 -6.90 6.01
C PHE A 258 -34.29 -6.94 7.52
N LEU A 259 -34.06 -8.09 8.13
CA LEU A 259 -34.19 -8.28 9.57
C LEU A 259 -32.80 -8.41 10.19
N TRP A 260 -32.41 -7.43 10.99
CA TRP A 260 -31.21 -7.51 11.83
C TRP A 260 -31.58 -8.12 13.16
N THR A 261 -30.84 -9.14 13.58
CA THR A 261 -31.01 -9.79 14.89
C THR A 261 -29.80 -9.55 15.78
N PRO A 262 -29.93 -9.67 17.11
CA PRO A 262 -28.77 -9.74 17.98
C PRO A 262 -27.85 -10.91 17.58
N PRO A 263 -26.52 -10.78 17.77
CA PRO A 263 -25.59 -11.87 17.49
C PRO A 263 -25.81 -13.06 18.45
N ASP A 264 -25.67 -14.28 17.93
CA ASP A 264 -25.63 -15.51 18.72
C ASP A 264 -24.23 -15.68 19.31
N GLU A 265 -24.02 -15.09 20.49
CA GLU A 265 -22.73 -15.05 21.18
C GLU A 265 -22.16 -16.46 21.43
N GLU A 266 -23.00 -17.42 21.85
CA GLU A 266 -22.60 -18.78 22.19
C GLU A 266 -22.10 -19.54 20.93
N SER A 267 -22.83 -19.44 19.83
CA SER A 267 -22.43 -20.08 18.56
C SER A 267 -21.18 -19.43 17.96
N VAL A 268 -21.05 -18.11 18.05
CA VAL A 268 -19.84 -17.39 17.60
C VAL A 268 -18.62 -17.81 18.44
N GLU A 269 -18.76 -17.98 19.75
CA GLU A 269 -17.69 -18.48 20.62
C GLU A 269 -17.32 -19.93 20.33
N LYS A 270 -18.29 -20.80 20.06
CA LYS A 270 -18.03 -22.19 19.64
C LYS A 270 -17.25 -22.27 18.32
N ILE A 271 -17.54 -21.39 17.35
CA ILE A 271 -16.78 -21.32 16.10
C ILE A 271 -15.33 -20.87 16.36
N LYS A 272 -15.11 -19.93 17.30
CA LYS A 272 -13.76 -19.52 17.71
C LYS A 272 -13.00 -20.70 18.35
N ALA A 273 -13.63 -21.41 19.27
CA ALA A 273 -13.02 -22.52 20.01
C ALA A 273 -12.77 -23.77 19.14
N ALA A 274 -13.63 -24.06 18.16
CA ALA A 274 -13.46 -25.19 17.25
C ALA A 274 -12.34 -24.98 16.21
N ASN A 275 -11.95 -23.73 15.95
CA ASN A 275 -10.88 -23.36 15.02
C ASN A 275 -9.61 -22.89 15.76
N ASP A 276 -9.04 -23.76 16.60
CA ASP A 276 -7.82 -23.59 17.43
C ASP A 276 -6.51 -23.34 16.63
N LYS A 277 -6.56 -22.34 15.73
CA LYS A 277 -5.46 -21.70 15.01
C LYS A 277 -5.58 -20.17 15.04
N PHE A 278 -6.63 -19.61 15.67
CA PHE A 278 -6.72 -18.20 16.05
C PHE A 278 -5.97 -18.01 17.37
N SER A 279 -4.67 -17.75 17.29
CA SER A 279 -3.81 -17.58 18.47
C SER A 279 -4.34 -16.50 19.42
N LEU A 280 -4.38 -16.86 20.72
CA LEU A 280 -4.57 -15.97 21.86
C LEU A 280 -3.67 -14.73 21.72
N GLY A 281 -4.30 -13.57 21.51
CA GLY A 281 -3.60 -12.28 21.38
C GLY A 281 -4.52 -11.15 20.92
N ARG A 282 -5.60 -11.48 20.18
CA ARG A 282 -6.59 -10.51 19.70
C ARG A 282 -7.82 -10.34 20.62
N GLY A 283 -7.63 -10.46 21.93
CA GLY A 283 -8.72 -10.28 22.92
C GLY A 283 -9.32 -8.87 22.98
N LYS A 284 -8.70 -7.86 22.33
CA LYS A 284 -9.14 -6.46 22.36
C LYS A 284 -9.81 -5.95 21.08
N LEU A 285 -9.85 -6.72 19.99
CA LEU A 285 -10.43 -6.29 18.70
C LEU A 285 -11.94 -6.57 18.59
N LEU A 286 -12.56 -7.23 19.58
CA LEU A 286 -14.00 -7.55 19.59
C LEU A 286 -14.83 -6.75 20.61
N ALA A 287 -14.32 -5.61 21.09
CA ALA A 287 -15.17 -4.59 21.72
C ALA A 287 -16.44 -4.22 20.90
N PRO A 288 -16.50 -4.35 19.56
CA PRO A 288 -17.73 -4.06 18.81
C PRO A 288 -18.88 -5.07 19.00
N VAL A 289 -18.62 -6.33 19.35
CA VAL A 289 -19.71 -7.31 19.58
C VAL A 289 -20.48 -6.96 20.86
N ALA A 290 -19.75 -6.54 21.90
CA ALA A 290 -20.34 -5.97 23.11
C ALA A 290 -20.98 -4.58 22.90
N ASN A 291 -20.60 -3.84 21.85
CA ASN A 291 -21.24 -2.57 21.48
C ASN A 291 -22.50 -2.74 20.62
N LEU A 292 -22.68 -3.87 19.94
CA LEU A 292 -23.90 -4.18 19.18
C LEU A 292 -25.10 -4.42 20.12
N THR A 293 -24.86 -5.01 21.30
CA THR A 293 -25.88 -5.24 22.33
C THR A 293 -26.31 -3.95 23.05
N GLY A 294 -25.43 -2.93 23.09
CA GLY A 294 -25.71 -1.61 23.70
C GLY A 294 -26.67 -0.70 22.92
N SER A 295 -27.10 -1.10 21.72
CA SER A 295 -28.07 -0.36 20.90
C SER A 295 -29.54 -0.65 21.22
N THR A 296 -29.83 -1.50 22.21
CA THR A 296 -31.22 -1.78 22.64
C THR A 296 -31.54 -1.04 23.94
N SER A 297 -32.64 -0.29 23.91
CA SER A 297 -33.14 0.53 25.01
C SER A 297 -33.28 -0.28 26.30
N THR A 298 -32.47 0.01 27.31
CA THR A 298 -32.78 -0.34 28.71
C THR A 298 -32.83 0.93 29.52
N ALA A 299 -33.98 1.13 30.16
CA ALA A 299 -34.35 2.33 30.88
C ALA A 299 -33.44 2.59 32.07
N GLY A 300 -33.14 3.87 32.32
CA GLY A 300 -32.69 4.36 33.62
C GLY A 300 -31.22 4.80 33.71
N LYS A 301 -30.82 5.80 32.92
CA LYS A 301 -29.98 6.95 33.34
C LYS A 301 -29.71 7.83 32.12
N GLU A 302 -30.08 9.11 32.19
CA GLU A 302 -29.93 10.09 31.13
C GLU A 302 -28.46 10.34 30.76
N PRO A 303 -28.13 10.36 29.46
CA PRO A 303 -27.22 11.37 28.94
C PRO A 303 -27.91 12.25 27.90
N LYS A 304 -27.63 13.55 27.98
CA LYS A 304 -28.13 14.64 27.14
C LYS A 304 -27.96 14.34 25.64
N CYS A 305 -29.04 13.97 24.97
CA CYS A 305 -29.25 14.27 23.56
C CYS A 305 -30.77 14.26 23.28
N ILE A 306 -31.33 15.45 23.08
CA ILE A 306 -32.77 15.64 22.88
C ILE A 306 -33.13 15.20 21.45
N LEU A 307 -33.97 14.17 21.34
CA LEU A 307 -34.73 13.82 20.14
C LEU A 307 -36.01 14.66 20.08
N GLY A 308 -36.30 15.23 18.92
CA GLY A 308 -37.59 15.78 18.58
C GLY A 308 -37.80 15.79 17.06
N GLY A 309 -38.75 14.99 16.57
CA GLY A 309 -39.45 15.27 15.31
C GLY A 309 -40.86 15.82 15.62
N PRO A 310 -41.79 15.91 14.65
CA PRO A 310 -41.64 16.21 13.22
C PRO A 310 -42.35 17.54 12.84
N GLY A 311 -41.92 18.16 11.74
CA GLY A 311 -42.71 19.10 10.95
C GLY A 311 -42.59 20.60 11.29
N GLN A 312 -41.86 21.34 10.46
CA GLN A 312 -42.34 22.61 9.90
C GLN A 312 -41.47 23.09 8.74
N VAL A 313 -42.15 23.43 7.65
CA VAL A 313 -41.67 24.10 6.44
C VAL A 313 -41.08 25.47 6.80
N MET A 314 -39.89 25.82 6.29
CA MET A 314 -39.55 27.22 6.01
C MET A 314 -38.60 27.42 4.82
N LYS A 315 -38.83 28.56 4.16
CA LYS A 315 -38.51 28.97 2.79
C LYS A 315 -37.06 29.41 2.56
N ALA A 316 -36.68 29.38 1.28
CA ALA A 316 -35.52 30.02 0.68
C ALA A 316 -35.46 31.55 0.90
N ARG A 317 -34.24 32.09 1.00
CA ARG A 317 -33.85 33.44 0.57
C ARG A 317 -32.38 33.48 0.14
N SER A 318 -32.12 34.09 -1.01
CA SER A 318 -30.83 34.50 -1.55
C SER A 318 -30.62 36.03 -1.32
N PRO A 319 -29.61 36.69 -1.92
CA PRO A 319 -28.36 37.12 -1.29
C PRO A 319 -28.26 38.64 -1.13
N LEU A 320 -27.25 39.13 -0.40
CA LEU A 320 -26.86 40.55 -0.44
C LEU A 320 -25.39 40.70 -0.85
N GLN A 321 -25.22 41.34 -2.01
CA GLN A 321 -24.01 41.95 -2.53
C GLN A 321 -23.63 43.20 -1.72
N LEU A 322 -22.32 43.46 -1.63
CA LEU A 322 -21.62 44.75 -1.61
C LEU A 322 -20.12 44.38 -1.58
N GLY A 323 -19.19 44.85 -2.40
CA GLY A 323 -19.13 45.89 -3.42
C GLY A 323 -17.64 46.06 -3.76
N ILE A 324 -17.33 46.26 -5.04
CA ILE A 324 -16.00 46.22 -5.68
C ILE A 324 -15.20 47.52 -5.47
N SER A 325 -13.86 47.43 -5.32
CA SER A 325 -12.81 48.26 -5.98
C SER A 325 -11.43 47.93 -5.38
N SER A 326 -10.50 47.27 -6.07
CA SER A 326 -9.64 47.67 -7.21
C SER A 326 -8.50 48.64 -6.85
N VAL A 327 -7.25 48.17 -6.84
CA VAL A 327 -6.18 48.41 -7.86
C VAL A 327 -4.80 48.09 -7.27
N ARG A 328 -4.00 47.38 -8.08
CA ARG A 328 -2.58 47.02 -7.96
C ARG A 328 -1.64 48.20 -7.62
N GLY A 329 -0.60 47.91 -6.84
CA GLY A 329 0.61 48.73 -6.69
C GLY A 329 1.72 47.92 -6.02
N ALA A 330 2.87 47.85 -6.68
CA ALA A 330 3.91 46.84 -6.54
C ALA A 330 4.92 47.06 -5.40
N LEU A 331 5.57 45.95 -5.04
CA LEU A 331 6.95 45.80 -4.56
C LEU A 331 7.60 47.01 -3.83
N GLY A 332 7.80 46.85 -2.53
CA GLY A 332 8.77 47.64 -1.78
C GLY A 332 8.66 47.40 -0.27
N SER A 333 9.71 46.82 0.31
CA SER A 333 9.92 46.63 1.76
C SER A 333 9.39 45.34 2.40
N TRP A 334 9.90 44.18 1.95
CA TRP A 334 9.87 42.94 2.74
C TRP A 334 11.14 42.73 3.61
N ASN A 335 12.18 43.54 3.42
CA ASN A 335 13.42 43.46 4.20
C ASN A 335 13.37 44.15 5.58
N ALA A 336 12.25 44.79 5.95
CA ALA A 336 12.09 45.45 7.25
C ALA A 336 11.42 44.56 8.32
N ILE A 337 10.64 43.54 7.92
CA ILE A 337 9.90 42.69 8.87
C ILE A 337 10.78 41.54 9.41
N SER A 338 11.73 41.07 8.60
CA SER A 338 12.71 40.04 9.01
C SER A 338 13.63 40.49 10.16
N ARG A 339 13.95 41.78 10.25
CA ARG A 339 14.89 42.29 11.29
C ARG A 339 14.25 42.54 12.65
N VAL A 340 12.93 42.69 12.73
CA VAL A 340 12.24 42.92 14.01
C VAL A 340 11.99 41.61 14.75
N LEU A 341 11.76 40.51 14.03
CA LEU A 341 11.46 39.20 14.62
C LEU A 341 12.67 38.45 15.18
N ALA A 342 13.90 38.86 14.85
CA ALA A 342 15.13 38.22 15.34
C ALA A 342 15.67 38.77 16.69
N SER A 343 15.00 39.77 17.29
CA SER A 343 15.55 40.50 18.45
C SER A 343 14.77 40.34 19.76
N THR A 344 13.68 39.56 19.77
CA THR A 344 12.88 39.35 20.98
C THR A 344 13.39 38.16 21.80
N PRO A 345 13.81 38.37 23.07
CA PRO A 345 14.27 37.29 23.96
C PRO A 345 13.22 36.19 24.20
N PHE A 346 11.95 36.47 23.91
CA PHE A 346 10.84 35.51 23.99
C PHE A 346 10.97 34.32 23.01
N ILE A 347 11.43 34.55 21.77
CA ILE A 347 11.57 33.47 20.77
C ILE A 347 12.79 32.58 21.09
N ARG A 348 13.91 33.17 21.55
CA ARG A 348 15.08 32.41 22.00
C ARG A 348 14.79 31.58 23.25
N SER A 349 14.03 32.12 24.21
CA SER A 349 13.61 31.36 25.39
C SER A 349 12.59 30.28 25.03
N LEU A 350 11.67 30.50 24.08
CA LEU A 350 10.71 29.48 23.66
C LEU A 350 11.40 28.34 22.88
N GLN A 351 12.35 28.67 22.00
CA GLN A 351 13.10 27.67 21.23
C GLN A 351 14.05 26.88 22.14
N ALA A 352 14.72 27.53 23.10
CA ALA A 352 15.52 26.82 24.12
C ALA A 352 14.65 26.00 25.08
N PHE A 353 13.46 26.46 25.44
CA PHE A 353 12.54 25.73 26.32
C PHE A 353 11.90 24.53 25.61
N ILE A 354 11.62 24.62 24.31
CA ILE A 354 11.15 23.49 23.47
C ILE A 354 12.26 22.46 23.31
N VAL A 355 13.49 22.89 23.00
CA VAL A 355 14.66 21.99 22.89
C VAL A 355 14.95 21.29 24.23
N LEU A 356 14.99 22.03 25.34
CA LEU A 356 15.18 21.46 26.68
C LEU A 356 14.03 20.55 27.13
N ARG A 357 12.78 20.81 26.71
CA ARG A 357 11.66 19.88 26.96
C ARG A 357 11.75 18.64 26.10
N MET A 358 12.12 18.75 24.82
CA MET A 358 12.28 17.58 23.94
C MET A 358 13.42 16.68 24.43
N GLU A 359 14.55 17.23 24.85
CA GLU A 359 15.65 16.48 25.46
C GLU A 359 15.24 15.79 26.78
N ALA A 360 14.48 16.48 27.65
CA ALA A 360 14.01 15.92 28.92
C ALA A 360 12.84 14.91 28.78
N ILE A 361 12.14 14.87 27.64
CA ILE A 361 11.00 13.96 27.38
C ILE A 361 11.47 12.62 26.77
N VAL A 362 12.62 12.59 26.08
CA VAL A 362 13.20 11.33 25.55
C VAL A 362 13.77 10.45 26.67
N GLU A 363 14.12 11.00 27.84
CA GLU A 363 14.65 10.24 29.00
C GLU A 363 13.66 9.23 29.64
N GLY A 364 12.47 9.04 29.06
CA GLY A 364 11.50 8.03 29.49
C GLY A 364 10.81 7.23 28.38
N SER A 365 11.16 7.41 27.09
CA SER A 365 10.55 6.65 26.00
C SER A 365 11.21 5.28 25.83
N LYS A 366 10.40 4.26 25.49
CA LYS A 366 10.89 2.89 25.27
C LYS A 366 11.91 2.80 24.14
N TYR A 367 11.77 3.65 23.13
CA TYR A 367 12.68 3.74 21.99
C TYR A 367 13.20 5.17 21.83
N GLU A 368 14.44 5.29 21.37
CA GLU A 368 15.14 6.57 21.15
C GLU A 368 15.34 6.86 19.65
N CYS A 369 15.45 5.82 18.83
CA CYS A 369 15.71 5.93 17.39
C CYS A 369 14.95 4.87 16.57
N LEU A 370 14.60 5.21 15.33
CA LEU A 370 14.04 4.31 14.34
C LEU A 370 14.93 4.34 13.08
N LEU A 371 15.41 3.16 12.68
CA LEU A 371 16.13 2.94 11.42
C LEU A 371 15.16 2.39 10.38
N PHE A 372 15.10 3.02 9.21
CA PHE A 372 14.24 2.61 8.11
C PHE A 372 15.07 2.20 6.91
N ASP A 373 14.91 0.96 6.46
CA ASP A 373 15.23 0.66 5.07
C ASP A 373 14.38 1.49 4.10
N LEU A 374 14.90 1.67 2.89
CA LEU A 374 14.30 2.51 1.88
C LEU A 374 13.47 1.69 0.87
N ASP A 375 14.13 0.73 0.23
CA ASP A 375 13.66 0.06 -0.97
C ASP A 375 12.59 -0.98 -0.61
N ASP A 376 11.42 -0.90 -1.23
CA ASP A 376 10.25 -1.75 -0.92
C ASP A 376 9.71 -1.66 0.53
N THR A 377 10.36 -0.84 1.38
CA THR A 377 9.98 -0.51 2.77
C THR A 377 9.20 0.81 2.86
N LEU A 378 9.80 1.93 2.43
CA LEU A 378 9.19 3.27 2.50
C LEU A 378 8.30 3.60 1.29
N TYR A 379 8.42 2.80 0.23
CA TYR A 379 7.55 2.85 -0.94
C TYR A 379 7.25 1.41 -1.36
N PRO A 380 6.11 1.13 -2.00
CA PRO A 380 5.71 -0.24 -2.28
C PRO A 380 6.51 -0.84 -3.46
N PHE A 381 6.73 -2.15 -3.39
CA PHE A 381 7.27 -2.97 -4.49
C PHE A 381 6.55 -2.77 -5.84
N SER A 382 5.26 -2.42 -5.82
CA SER A 382 4.48 -2.13 -7.03
C SER A 382 4.97 -0.91 -7.81
N SER A 383 5.85 -0.08 -7.26
CA SER A 383 6.54 1.01 -7.98
C SER A 383 7.39 0.53 -9.15
N GLY A 384 7.84 -0.73 -9.11
CA GLY A 384 8.68 -1.34 -10.15
C GLY A 384 10.15 -0.87 -10.13
N ILE A 385 10.56 -0.09 -9.12
CA ILE A 385 11.94 0.39 -8.97
C ILE A 385 12.90 -0.80 -8.78
N ASN A 386 12.59 -1.72 -7.87
CA ASN A 386 13.37 -2.94 -7.63
C ASN A 386 13.56 -3.77 -8.91
N LEU A 387 12.48 -3.98 -9.67
CA LEU A 387 12.52 -4.73 -10.93
C LEU A 387 13.43 -4.05 -11.98
N ALA A 388 13.35 -2.73 -12.10
CA ALA A 388 14.21 -1.95 -12.98
C ALA A 388 15.67 -1.99 -12.52
N CYS A 389 15.93 -1.88 -11.22
CA CYS A 389 17.25 -1.98 -10.62
C CYS A 389 17.89 -3.34 -10.93
N ARG A 390 17.17 -4.44 -10.69
CA ARG A 390 17.63 -5.80 -11.05
C ARG A 390 17.98 -5.90 -12.52
N LYS A 391 17.14 -5.39 -13.42
CA LYS A 391 17.42 -5.38 -14.86
C LYS A 391 18.68 -4.59 -15.19
N ASN A 392 18.87 -3.43 -14.58
CA ASN A 392 20.05 -2.60 -14.82
C ASN A 392 21.33 -3.27 -14.33
N ILE A 393 21.30 -3.96 -13.19
CA ILE A 393 22.42 -4.78 -12.70
C ILE A 393 22.79 -5.86 -13.72
N GLN A 394 21.79 -6.61 -14.22
CA GLN A 394 21.99 -7.65 -15.23
C GLN A 394 22.57 -7.08 -16.54
N ASP A 395 22.06 -5.92 -16.98
CA ASP A 395 22.58 -5.22 -18.15
C ASP A 395 24.02 -4.73 -17.95
N TYR A 396 24.38 -4.27 -16.75
CA TYR A 396 25.73 -3.88 -16.40
C TYR A 396 26.69 -5.07 -16.46
N MET A 397 26.31 -6.20 -15.85
CA MET A 397 27.09 -7.44 -15.87
C MET A 397 27.33 -7.95 -17.30
N ARG A 398 26.32 -7.86 -18.16
CA ARG A 398 26.42 -8.25 -19.56
C ARG A 398 27.33 -7.32 -20.37
N ARG A 399 27.11 -6.01 -20.28
CA ARG A 399 27.77 -5.03 -21.16
C ARG A 399 29.16 -4.63 -20.67
N HIS A 400 29.32 -4.41 -19.37
CA HIS A 400 30.56 -3.88 -18.78
C HIS A 400 31.47 -5.01 -18.29
N LEU A 401 30.92 -6.03 -17.63
CA LEU A 401 31.70 -7.16 -17.12
C LEU A 401 31.82 -8.33 -18.11
N ARG A 402 31.11 -8.26 -19.26
CA ARG A 402 31.12 -9.26 -20.35
C ARG A 402 30.77 -10.68 -19.89
N ILE A 403 29.87 -10.77 -18.91
CA ILE A 403 29.35 -12.03 -18.41
C ILE A 403 28.30 -12.57 -19.39
N GLU A 404 28.29 -13.87 -19.58
CA GLU A 404 27.43 -14.55 -20.54
C GLU A 404 25.97 -14.52 -20.08
N GLU A 405 25.05 -14.14 -20.98
CA GLU A 405 23.67 -13.79 -20.63
C GLU A 405 22.90 -14.93 -19.95
N SER A 406 23.17 -16.19 -20.33
CA SER A 406 22.51 -17.35 -19.74
C SER A 406 22.85 -17.57 -18.25
N GLN A 407 24.01 -17.08 -17.79
CA GLN A 407 24.48 -17.27 -16.41
C GLN A 407 24.12 -16.09 -15.48
N ILE A 408 23.79 -14.92 -16.02
CA ILE A 408 23.65 -13.69 -15.24
C ILE A 408 22.52 -13.78 -14.20
N ALA A 409 21.38 -14.35 -14.58
CA ALA A 409 20.21 -14.40 -13.70
C ALA A 409 20.48 -15.24 -12.44
N ASP A 410 21.07 -16.42 -12.63
CA ASP A 410 21.44 -17.35 -11.57
C ASP A 410 22.57 -16.76 -10.71
N MET A 411 23.58 -16.17 -11.35
CA MET A 411 24.69 -15.55 -10.63
C MET A 411 24.23 -14.35 -9.77
N CYS A 412 23.30 -13.52 -10.25
CA CYS A 412 22.71 -12.46 -9.41
C CYS A 412 22.04 -13.03 -8.15
N LEU A 413 21.30 -14.13 -8.29
CA LEU A 413 20.59 -14.76 -7.19
C LEU A 413 21.56 -15.37 -6.17
N GLU A 414 22.58 -16.09 -6.64
CA GLU A 414 23.62 -16.66 -5.78
C GLU A 414 24.41 -15.58 -5.04
N LEU A 415 24.83 -14.54 -5.75
CA LEU A 415 25.59 -13.43 -5.15
C LEU A 415 24.75 -12.64 -4.15
N TYR A 416 23.47 -12.41 -4.43
CA TYR A 416 22.55 -11.82 -3.47
C TYR A 416 22.40 -12.70 -2.23
N LYS A 417 22.17 -14.01 -2.41
CA LYS A 417 22.01 -14.98 -1.32
C LYS A 417 23.25 -15.04 -0.45
N GLU A 418 24.43 -14.95 -1.02
CA GLU A 418 25.66 -15.07 -0.24
C GLU A 418 26.10 -13.75 0.39
N TYR A 419 26.13 -12.67 -0.41
CA TYR A 419 26.79 -11.42 -0.05
C TYR A 419 25.82 -10.26 0.24
N GLY A 420 24.51 -10.48 0.13
CA GLY A 420 23.47 -9.48 0.40
C GLY A 420 23.19 -8.51 -0.75
N THR A 421 24.16 -8.25 -1.62
CA THR A 421 23.97 -7.51 -2.87
C THR A 421 24.78 -8.14 -4.01
N THR A 422 24.31 -8.00 -5.25
CA THR A 422 25.06 -8.46 -6.42
C THR A 422 26.41 -7.76 -6.52
N MET A 423 26.47 -6.46 -6.21
CA MET A 423 27.71 -5.69 -6.24
C MET A 423 28.76 -6.23 -5.25
N ALA A 424 28.37 -6.48 -4.00
CA ALA A 424 29.26 -7.05 -2.99
C ALA A 424 29.79 -8.42 -3.42
N GLY A 425 28.93 -9.25 -4.01
CA GLY A 425 29.34 -10.55 -4.55
C GLY A 425 30.31 -10.44 -5.73
N LEU A 426 30.06 -9.54 -6.67
CA LEU A 426 30.97 -9.31 -7.80
C LEU A 426 32.36 -8.87 -7.31
N LYS A 427 32.43 -7.96 -6.34
CA LYS A 427 33.72 -7.56 -5.74
C LYS A 427 34.40 -8.71 -5.01
N ALA A 428 33.66 -9.55 -4.29
CA ALA A 428 34.19 -10.74 -3.60
C ALA A 428 34.79 -11.75 -4.60
N LEU A 429 34.18 -11.89 -5.77
CA LEU A 429 34.68 -12.73 -6.87
C LEU A 429 35.87 -12.10 -7.62
N GLY A 430 36.30 -10.89 -7.26
CA GLY A 430 37.46 -10.23 -7.84
C GLY A 430 37.18 -9.41 -9.10
N TYR A 431 35.91 -9.11 -9.42
CA TYR A 431 35.60 -8.17 -10.51
C TYR A 431 35.99 -6.75 -10.11
N GLU A 432 36.79 -6.10 -10.95
CA GLU A 432 37.18 -4.70 -10.78
C GLU A 432 36.30 -3.80 -11.65
N PHE A 433 35.63 -2.85 -11.00
CA PHE A 433 34.84 -1.78 -11.62
C PHE A 433 34.73 -0.61 -10.64
N ASP A 434 34.48 0.58 -11.15
CA ASP A 434 34.26 1.77 -10.32
C ASP A 434 32.87 1.72 -9.66
N ASN A 435 32.81 2.02 -8.36
CA ASN A 435 31.56 1.90 -7.60
C ASN A 435 30.55 2.98 -8.01
N ASP A 436 31.03 4.22 -8.23
CA ASP A 436 30.16 5.33 -8.62
C ASP A 436 29.62 5.10 -10.04
N GLU A 437 30.44 4.57 -10.95
CA GLU A 437 30.00 4.16 -12.29
C GLU A 437 28.94 3.04 -12.22
N PHE A 438 29.13 2.02 -11.37
CA PHE A 438 28.14 0.96 -11.18
C PHE A 438 26.80 1.54 -10.74
N HIS A 439 26.81 2.36 -9.69
CA HIS A 439 25.60 2.97 -9.14
C HIS A 439 24.94 3.94 -10.14
N ALA A 440 25.71 4.72 -10.90
CA ALA A 440 25.18 5.59 -11.95
C ALA A 440 24.46 4.79 -13.05
N ASN A 441 24.97 3.63 -13.44
CA ASN A 441 24.31 2.76 -14.42
C ASN A 441 23.07 2.07 -13.85
N VAL A 442 23.15 1.62 -12.60
CA VAL A 442 22.10 0.85 -11.95
C VAL A 442 20.94 1.73 -11.50
N HIS A 443 21.22 2.87 -10.86
CA HIS A 443 20.21 3.77 -10.29
C HIS A 443 19.90 5.00 -11.14
N GLY A 444 20.81 5.44 -12.02
CA GLY A 444 20.64 6.67 -12.81
C GLY A 444 19.56 6.60 -13.89
N THR A 445 19.01 5.42 -14.19
CA THR A 445 17.97 5.21 -15.21
C THR A 445 16.68 4.59 -14.64
N LEU A 446 16.53 4.60 -13.32
CA LEU A 446 15.34 4.03 -12.68
C LEU A 446 14.08 4.85 -13.00
N PRO A 447 12.90 4.20 -13.05
CA PRO A 447 11.64 4.86 -13.39
C PRO A 447 11.06 5.60 -12.18
N TYR A 448 11.78 6.61 -11.67
CA TYR A 448 11.36 7.40 -10.50
C TYR A 448 10.02 8.13 -10.68
N ASP A 449 9.54 8.27 -11.92
CA ASP A 449 8.20 8.84 -12.21
C ASP A 449 7.05 7.95 -11.70
N ASN A 450 7.34 6.68 -11.42
CA ASN A 450 6.39 5.76 -10.78
C ASN A 450 6.27 6.00 -9.27
N LEU A 451 7.20 6.77 -8.67
CA LEU A 451 7.09 7.19 -7.28
C LEU A 451 6.20 8.42 -7.19
N HIS A 452 5.30 8.40 -6.21
CA HIS A 452 4.31 9.45 -6.02
C HIS A 452 4.43 10.01 -4.62
N PHE A 453 4.14 11.30 -4.48
CA PHE A 453 4.05 11.97 -3.20
C PHE A 453 3.09 11.24 -2.27
N ASP A 454 3.55 10.87 -1.07
CA ASP A 454 2.76 10.17 -0.06
C ASP A 454 2.52 11.06 1.16
N PRO A 455 1.44 11.88 1.16
CA PRO A 455 1.14 12.76 2.28
C PRO A 455 0.75 12.00 3.55
N VAL A 456 0.28 10.76 3.43
CA VAL A 456 -0.13 9.95 4.58
C VAL A 456 1.11 9.45 5.30
N LEU A 457 2.06 8.87 4.56
CA LEU A 457 3.36 8.46 5.10
C LEU A 457 4.10 9.65 5.70
N ARG A 458 4.14 10.79 5.00
CA ARG A 458 4.75 12.02 5.51
C ARG A 458 4.15 12.44 6.85
N THR A 459 2.82 12.52 6.94
CA THR A 459 2.14 12.92 8.19
C THR A 459 2.42 11.93 9.31
N LEU A 460 2.47 10.63 9.00
CA LEU A 460 2.81 9.58 9.95
C LEU A 460 4.24 9.76 10.48
N LEU A 461 5.23 9.90 9.59
CA LEU A 461 6.65 10.06 9.96
C LEU A 461 6.89 11.36 10.75
N LEU A 462 6.22 12.46 10.40
CA LEU A 462 6.27 13.72 11.16
C LEU A 462 5.65 13.60 12.56
N SER A 463 4.67 12.69 12.72
CA SER A 463 4.06 12.46 14.03
C SER A 463 4.92 11.62 14.96
N ILE A 464 5.95 10.92 14.44
CA ILE A 464 6.87 10.10 15.25
C ILE A 464 7.88 11.04 15.93
N PRO A 465 7.92 11.09 17.27
CA PRO A 465 8.78 12.04 17.97
C PRO A 465 10.26 11.65 18.03
N GLN A 466 10.58 10.36 17.93
CA GLN A 466 11.95 9.85 17.99
C GLN A 466 12.78 10.21 16.75
N ARG A 467 14.10 10.07 16.88
CA ARG A 467 15.05 10.21 15.76
C ARG A 467 14.73 9.17 14.69
N LYS A 468 14.82 9.57 13.42
CA LYS A 468 14.54 8.72 12.25
C LYS A 468 15.71 8.82 11.29
N ILE A 469 16.27 7.67 10.92
CA ILE A 469 17.44 7.59 10.04
C ILE A 469 17.16 6.54 8.96
N ILE A 470 17.52 6.85 7.72
CA ILE A 470 17.47 5.88 6.62
C ILE A 470 18.68 4.94 6.73
N PHE A 471 18.48 3.64 6.53
CA PHE A 471 19.54 2.64 6.47
C PHE A 471 19.33 1.71 5.26
N THR A 472 19.96 2.07 4.13
CA THR A 472 19.83 1.39 2.83
C THR A 472 21.17 0.86 2.32
N ASN A 473 21.12 -0.19 1.49
CA ASN A 473 22.28 -0.69 0.74
C ASN A 473 22.55 0.12 -0.55
N SER A 474 21.62 0.98 -0.95
CA SER A 474 21.73 1.84 -2.12
C SER A 474 22.68 3.03 -1.87
N ASP A 475 23.14 3.71 -2.93
CA ASP A 475 23.89 4.96 -2.79
C ASP A 475 23.01 6.13 -2.36
N LYS A 476 23.69 7.18 -1.93
CA LYS A 476 23.08 8.42 -1.51
C LYS A 476 22.23 9.08 -2.59
N ALA A 477 22.66 9.10 -3.85
CA ALA A 477 21.92 9.78 -4.91
C ALA A 477 20.56 9.11 -5.16
N HIS A 478 20.53 7.77 -5.17
CA HIS A 478 19.27 7.02 -5.20
C HIS A 478 18.36 7.34 -4.00
N ALA A 479 18.92 7.32 -2.79
CA ALA A 479 18.16 7.57 -1.57
C ALA A 479 17.52 8.97 -1.56
N GLU A 480 18.29 10.01 -1.90
CA GLU A 480 17.79 11.39 -1.96
C GLU A 480 16.68 11.55 -3.03
N GLU A 481 16.83 10.93 -4.20
CA GLU A 481 15.81 10.99 -5.25
C GLU A 481 14.50 10.34 -4.78
N VAL A 482 14.54 9.15 -4.18
CA VAL A 482 13.35 8.48 -3.64
C VAL A 482 12.67 9.33 -2.57
N LEU A 483 13.42 9.83 -1.59
CA LEU A 483 12.89 10.64 -0.49
C LEU A 483 12.26 11.94 -0.98
N CYS A 484 12.84 12.56 -2.01
CA CYS A 484 12.32 13.76 -2.65
C CYS A 484 10.99 13.47 -3.38
N ARG A 485 10.93 12.40 -4.19
CA ARG A 485 9.74 12.00 -4.96
C ARG A 485 8.56 11.61 -4.07
N VAL A 486 8.82 10.87 -3.00
CA VAL A 486 7.81 10.47 -2.01
C VAL A 486 7.43 11.65 -1.11
N GLY A 487 8.31 12.66 -1.00
CA GLY A 487 8.10 13.89 -0.24
C GLY A 487 8.24 13.70 1.26
N ILE A 488 9.25 12.94 1.68
CA ILE A 488 9.56 12.62 3.08
C ILE A 488 11.02 12.92 3.46
N GLN A 489 11.77 13.61 2.59
CA GLN A 489 13.19 13.94 2.81
C GLN A 489 13.50 14.66 4.12
N ASP A 490 12.64 15.58 4.55
CA ASP A 490 12.75 16.36 5.78
C ASP A 490 12.21 15.63 7.02
N CYS A 491 11.75 14.38 6.87
CA CYS A 491 11.34 13.55 7.99
C CYS A 491 12.51 12.79 8.64
N PHE A 492 13.69 12.76 8.01
CA PHE A 492 14.84 11.97 8.47
C PHE A 492 16.02 12.87 8.84
N GLU A 493 16.71 12.52 9.93
CA GLU A 493 17.89 13.23 10.43
C GLU A 493 19.14 12.93 9.58
N GLY A 494 19.22 11.72 9.02
CA GLY A 494 20.36 11.27 8.25
C GLY A 494 20.08 10.04 7.40
N ILE A 495 21.03 9.72 6.51
CA ILE A 495 21.01 8.57 5.62
C ILE A 495 22.30 7.79 5.80
N ILE A 496 22.17 6.53 6.21
CA ILE A 496 23.20 5.51 6.17
C ILE A 496 22.98 4.73 4.87
N CYS A 497 23.88 4.96 3.92
CA CYS A 497 23.88 4.43 2.56
C CYS A 497 25.25 3.80 2.23
N PHE A 498 25.40 3.30 1.00
CA PHE A 498 26.64 2.68 0.51
C PHE A 498 27.89 3.47 0.88
N GLU A 499 27.94 4.77 0.58
CA GLU A 499 29.12 5.63 0.78
C GLU A 499 29.46 5.83 2.25
N THR A 500 28.45 5.87 3.13
CA THR A 500 28.67 6.01 4.58
C THR A 500 29.20 4.72 5.21
N LEU A 501 28.78 3.56 4.69
CA LEU A 501 29.27 2.25 5.13
C LEU A 501 30.64 1.92 4.53
N ASN A 502 30.91 2.44 3.33
CA ASN A 502 32.10 2.15 2.53
C ASN A 502 32.83 3.44 2.13
N PRO A 503 33.35 4.22 3.11
CA PRO A 503 34.04 5.46 2.81
C PRO A 503 35.29 5.19 1.95
N PRO A 504 35.60 6.06 0.97
CA PRO A 504 36.79 5.91 0.15
C PRO A 504 38.03 5.93 1.04
N THR A 505 38.93 4.97 0.83
CA THR A 505 40.21 4.97 1.53
C THR A 505 41.01 6.20 1.11
N PRO A 506 41.57 6.97 2.06
CA PRO A 506 42.37 8.13 1.71
C PRO A 506 43.58 7.68 0.88
N THR A 507 43.63 8.14 -0.36
CA THR A 507 44.75 7.93 -1.28
C THR A 507 45.98 8.64 -0.72
N CYS A 508 46.85 7.88 -0.03
CA CYS A 508 48.17 8.34 0.33
C CYS A 508 49.06 8.41 -0.93
N HIS A 509 49.03 9.55 -1.61
CA HIS A 509 50.11 9.91 -2.51
C HIS A 509 51.40 10.18 -1.70
N GLY A 510 52.25 9.17 -1.54
CA GLY A 510 53.67 9.36 -1.19
C GLY A 510 54.30 8.29 -0.28
N LEU A 511 55.10 7.42 -0.91
CA LEU A 511 56.18 6.55 -0.38
C LEU A 511 55.84 5.29 0.46
N HIS A 512 55.93 4.12 -0.22
CA HIS A 512 56.38 2.77 0.19
C HIS A 512 56.14 2.31 1.66
N LYS A 513 55.32 1.28 1.91
CA LYS A 513 55.62 -0.19 1.80
C LYS A 513 54.34 -0.99 2.15
N PRO A 514 54.19 -2.26 1.70
CA PRO A 514 52.98 -3.05 1.94
C PRO A 514 52.90 -3.53 3.38
N LEU A 515 51.72 -3.40 4.01
CA LEU A 515 51.44 -3.92 5.34
C LEU A 515 51.12 -5.43 5.27
N SER A 516 52.14 -6.24 4.99
CA SER A 516 52.14 -7.67 5.27
C SER A 516 52.82 -7.91 6.61
N SER A 517 52.23 -7.42 7.70
CA SER A 517 52.65 -7.73 9.08
C SER A 517 51.67 -7.07 10.06
N ILE A 518 50.66 -7.81 10.49
CA ILE A 518 50.08 -7.90 11.85
C ILE A 518 49.04 -9.02 11.71
N SER A 519 49.54 -10.25 11.63
CA SER A 519 48.75 -11.49 11.72
C SER A 519 49.56 -12.52 12.47
N ASP A 520 50.20 -12.10 13.55
CA ASP A 520 50.86 -12.94 14.54
C ASP A 520 50.53 -12.34 15.90
N GLU A 521 50.16 -13.21 16.85
CA GLU A 521 49.76 -12.94 18.24
C GLU A 521 48.27 -12.70 18.49
N LEU A 522 47.46 -13.76 18.32
CA LEU A 522 46.59 -14.29 19.39
C LEU A 522 45.92 -15.59 18.88
N SER A 523 46.73 -16.64 18.77
CA SER A 523 46.27 -18.02 18.58
C SER A 523 46.79 -18.87 19.74
N SER A 524 45.96 -19.06 20.75
CA SER A 524 46.01 -20.26 21.59
C SER A 524 44.64 -20.49 22.21
N ASP A 525 44.14 -21.69 21.94
CA ASP A 525 43.10 -22.40 22.68
C ASP A 525 41.65 -22.11 22.26
N LEU A 526 41.17 -22.85 21.26
CA LEU A 526 40.29 -24.01 21.49
C LEU A 526 39.97 -24.67 20.14
N ASP A 527 40.55 -25.86 19.93
CA ASP A 527 40.11 -26.82 18.94
C ASP A 527 38.69 -27.29 19.30
N ASP A 528 37.72 -27.08 18.42
CA ASP A 528 36.63 -28.02 18.24
C ASP A 528 36.20 -28.04 16.77
N LEU A 529 36.11 -29.26 16.27
CA LEU A 529 36.01 -29.66 14.88
C LEU A 529 34.63 -29.32 14.29
N ASP A 530 34.60 -28.70 13.11
CA ASP A 530 33.64 -29.08 12.07
C ASP A 530 34.24 -28.87 10.66
N GLU A 531 34.63 -29.96 10.02
CA GLU A 531 35.07 -30.02 8.63
C GLU A 531 33.85 -30.05 7.70
N SER A 532 33.27 -28.90 7.32
CA SER A 532 32.53 -28.76 6.05
C SER A 532 32.11 -27.32 5.69
N ASP A 533 33.02 -26.35 5.55
CA ASP A 533 32.65 -25.13 4.82
C ASP A 533 33.75 -24.70 3.84
N GLY A 534 33.36 -24.59 2.56
CA GLY A 534 34.26 -24.25 1.47
C GLY A 534 34.76 -22.82 1.63
N PHE A 535 36.07 -22.62 1.51
CA PHE A 535 36.71 -21.31 1.65
C PHE A 535 36.18 -20.32 0.59
N ARG A 536 35.15 -19.55 0.93
CA ARG A 536 34.59 -18.50 0.06
C ARG A 536 35.15 -17.12 0.45
N PRO A 537 35.51 -16.28 -0.53
CA PRO A 537 36.17 -15.00 -0.26
C PRO A 537 35.21 -14.00 0.41
N LYS A 538 35.65 -13.33 1.48
CA LYS A 538 34.88 -12.24 2.10
C LYS A 538 34.79 -11.04 1.16
N SER A 539 33.61 -10.43 1.06
CA SER A 539 33.43 -9.22 0.25
C SER A 539 34.15 -8.02 0.89
N PRO A 540 34.79 -7.15 0.10
CA PRO A 540 35.29 -5.87 0.59
C PRO A 540 34.19 -4.81 0.79
N ILE A 541 32.95 -5.09 0.34
CA ILE A 541 31.81 -4.18 0.50
C ILE A 541 31.04 -4.56 1.74
N LEU A 542 30.85 -3.58 2.61
CA LEU A 542 30.01 -3.65 3.79
C LEU A 542 28.57 -3.29 3.43
N CYS A 543 27.65 -4.25 3.54
CA CYS A 543 26.22 -4.04 3.31
C CYS A 543 25.36 -5.01 4.12
N LYS A 544 24.06 -4.71 4.27
CA LYS A 544 23.09 -5.66 4.83
C LYS A 544 23.03 -6.91 3.93
N PRO A 545 22.85 -8.13 4.48
CA PRO A 545 22.52 -8.44 5.87
C PRO A 545 23.74 -8.75 6.76
N SER A 546 24.96 -8.33 6.43
CA SER A 546 26.11 -8.64 7.30
C SER A 546 25.94 -8.04 8.71
N ILE A 547 26.38 -8.77 9.74
CA ILE A 547 26.31 -8.28 11.13
C ILE A 547 27.21 -7.04 11.30
N GLU A 548 28.34 -7.03 10.59
CA GLU A 548 29.28 -5.92 10.57
C GLU A 548 28.65 -4.64 10.01
N ALA A 549 27.73 -4.75 9.04
CA ALA A 549 26.98 -3.60 8.54
C ALA A 549 25.99 -3.06 9.57
N MET A 550 25.34 -3.94 10.34
CA MET A 550 24.46 -3.54 11.45
C MET A 550 25.26 -2.81 12.54
N GLU A 551 26.41 -3.37 12.94
CA GLU A 551 27.31 -2.72 13.90
C GLU A 551 27.86 -1.37 13.41
N ALA A 552 28.17 -1.27 12.11
CA ALA A 552 28.55 0.01 11.51
C ALA A 552 27.41 1.02 11.58
N ALA A 553 26.17 0.61 11.31
CA ALA A 553 25.01 1.48 11.43
C ALA A 553 24.80 1.97 12.88
N ILE A 554 24.98 1.09 13.88
CA ILE A 554 24.94 1.46 15.31
C ILE A 554 25.97 2.55 15.62
N ARG A 555 27.22 2.36 15.18
CA ARG A 555 28.31 3.33 15.40
C ARG A 555 28.08 4.66 14.68
N ILE A 556 27.63 4.61 13.42
CA ILE A 556 27.40 5.81 12.58
C ILE A 556 26.22 6.62 13.11
N ALA A 557 25.11 5.96 13.46
CA ALA A 557 23.91 6.62 13.99
C ALA A 557 24.08 7.09 15.46
N ASN A 558 25.09 6.54 16.15
CA ASN A 558 25.30 6.67 17.60
C ASN A 558 24.02 6.36 18.37
N VAL A 559 23.57 5.11 18.28
CA VAL A 559 22.30 4.63 18.87
C VAL A 559 22.55 3.47 19.82
N ASP A 560 21.67 3.31 20.80
CA ASP A 560 21.56 2.09 21.59
C ASP A 560 20.71 1.07 20.81
N PRO A 561 21.24 -0.11 20.43
CA PRO A 561 20.48 -1.10 19.68
C PRO A 561 19.22 -1.58 20.41
N GLU A 562 19.24 -1.73 21.74
CA GLU A 562 18.08 -2.21 22.50
C GLU A 562 16.93 -1.20 22.54
N LYS A 563 17.24 0.08 22.29
CA LYS A 563 16.27 1.18 22.20
C LYS A 563 16.03 1.66 20.77
N THR A 564 16.43 0.86 19.78
CA THR A 564 16.31 1.20 18.37
C THR A 564 15.40 0.22 17.64
N ILE A 565 14.42 0.75 16.90
CA ILE A 565 13.58 -0.08 16.03
C ILE A 565 14.16 -0.09 14.61
N PHE A 566 14.31 -1.26 14.01
CA PHE A 566 14.75 -1.43 12.62
C PHE A 566 13.61 -1.97 11.73
N PHE A 567 13.24 -1.20 10.70
CA PHE A 567 12.22 -1.53 9.71
C PHE A 567 12.87 -1.92 8.40
N ASP A 568 12.57 -3.11 7.88
CA ASP A 568 13.12 -3.62 6.61
C ASP A 568 12.15 -4.66 6.01
N ASP A 569 12.10 -4.79 4.68
CA ASP A 569 11.26 -5.76 3.98
C ASP A 569 11.95 -7.14 3.82
N SER A 570 13.27 -7.20 3.99
CA SER A 570 14.07 -8.41 3.83
C SER A 570 14.19 -9.19 5.14
N VAL A 571 13.74 -10.44 5.11
CA VAL A 571 13.85 -11.39 6.23
C VAL A 571 15.29 -11.55 6.72
N ARG A 572 16.26 -11.52 5.78
CA ARG A 572 17.68 -11.69 6.11
C ARG A 572 18.22 -10.46 6.83
N ASN A 573 17.84 -9.26 6.39
CA ASN A 573 18.22 -8.02 7.05
C ASN A 573 17.61 -7.97 8.47
N ILE A 574 16.35 -8.37 8.61
CA ILE A 574 15.66 -8.45 9.90
C ILE A 574 16.34 -9.44 10.85
N ALA A 575 16.72 -10.63 10.38
CA ALA A 575 17.44 -11.61 11.19
C ALA A 575 18.77 -11.04 11.71
N SER A 576 19.55 -10.37 10.87
CA SER A 576 20.82 -9.75 11.26
C SER A 576 20.63 -8.54 12.16
N GLY A 577 19.58 -7.73 11.93
CA GLY A 577 19.24 -6.63 12.81
C GLY A 577 18.87 -7.12 14.21
N LYS A 578 18.16 -8.24 14.29
CA LYS A 578 17.82 -8.87 15.58
C LYS A 578 19.05 -9.40 16.29
N ALA A 579 19.97 -10.03 15.55
CA ALA A 579 21.25 -10.48 16.08
C ALA A 579 22.13 -9.31 16.59
N ALA A 580 22.01 -8.12 15.98
CA ALA A 580 22.67 -6.89 16.41
C ALA A 580 22.00 -6.21 17.63
N GLY A 581 20.89 -6.75 18.12
CA GLY A 581 20.18 -6.26 19.31
C GLY A 581 19.03 -5.29 19.02
N PHE A 582 18.70 -5.02 17.76
CA PHE A 582 17.57 -4.15 17.42
C PHE A 582 16.22 -4.78 17.77
N HIS A 583 15.24 -3.93 18.06
CA HIS A 583 13.83 -4.30 17.95
C HIS A 583 13.44 -4.28 16.47
N THR A 584 12.95 -5.37 15.91
CA THR A 584 12.87 -5.51 14.45
C THR A 584 11.45 -5.61 13.92
N VAL A 585 11.22 -5.02 12.76
CA VAL A 585 9.89 -4.94 12.13
C VAL A 585 10.00 -5.30 10.66
N ILE A 586 9.44 -6.45 10.29
CA ILE A 586 9.36 -6.86 8.88
C ILE A 586 8.21 -6.08 8.19
N VAL A 587 8.51 -5.42 7.08
CA VAL A 587 7.56 -4.58 6.32
C VAL A 587 7.15 -5.28 5.02
N GLY A 588 5.96 -4.99 4.50
CA GLY A 588 5.43 -5.58 3.27
C GLY A 588 4.70 -6.92 3.46
N ARG A 589 4.55 -7.39 4.71
CA ARG A 589 3.87 -8.65 5.03
C ARG A 589 3.18 -8.67 6.40
N PRO A 590 1.94 -9.19 6.49
CA PRO A 590 1.24 -9.33 7.77
C PRO A 590 1.70 -10.50 8.68
N THR A 591 2.83 -11.18 8.39
CA THR A 591 3.29 -12.36 9.15
C THR A 591 4.69 -12.13 9.70
N LEU A 592 4.88 -12.55 10.94
CA LEU A 592 6.19 -12.63 11.56
C LEU A 592 7.07 -13.64 10.81
N VAL A 593 8.34 -13.29 10.73
CA VAL A 593 9.41 -14.13 10.20
C VAL A 593 10.44 -14.35 11.30
N PRO A 594 11.29 -15.39 11.21
CA PRO A 594 12.37 -15.59 12.18
C PRO A 594 13.20 -14.31 12.33
N GLY A 595 13.38 -13.86 13.58
CA GLY A 595 14.09 -12.64 13.90
C GLY A 595 13.25 -11.35 13.88
N ALA A 596 11.99 -11.36 13.44
CA ALA A 596 11.11 -10.18 13.51
C ALA A 596 10.33 -10.12 14.83
N ASP A 597 10.31 -8.96 15.50
CA ASP A 597 9.44 -8.73 16.66
C ASP A 597 8.01 -8.34 16.24
N HIS A 598 7.88 -7.56 15.16
CA HIS A 598 6.59 -7.18 14.57
C HIS A 598 6.58 -7.37 13.06
N ALA A 599 5.38 -7.48 12.50
CA ALA A 599 5.16 -7.56 11.06
C ALA A 599 4.12 -6.53 10.63
N LEU A 600 4.43 -5.78 9.58
CA LEU A 600 3.60 -4.74 8.99
C LEU A 600 3.32 -5.10 7.54
N GLU A 601 2.04 -5.13 7.15
CA GLU A 601 1.68 -5.23 5.73
C GLU A 601 2.09 -3.99 4.95
N SER A 602 1.99 -2.82 5.58
CA SER A 602 2.51 -1.55 5.06
C SER A 602 3.15 -0.74 6.17
N ILE A 603 4.17 0.05 5.83
CA ILE A 603 4.78 1.02 6.75
C ILE A 603 3.75 2.02 7.32
N HIS A 604 2.61 2.20 6.66
CA HIS A 604 1.49 3.01 7.15
C HIS A 604 0.86 2.48 8.46
N ASN A 605 1.11 1.21 8.79
CA ASN A 605 0.54 0.53 9.96
C ASN A 605 1.36 0.65 11.24
N ILE A 606 2.45 1.42 11.25
CA ILE A 606 3.33 1.56 12.43
C ILE A 606 2.52 1.90 13.68
N LYS A 607 1.57 2.83 13.59
CA LYS A 607 0.79 3.29 14.76
C LYS A 607 -0.12 2.21 15.36
N GLU A 608 -0.56 1.25 14.57
CA GLU A 608 -1.40 0.16 15.04
C GLU A 608 -0.58 -0.97 15.66
N ALA A 609 0.59 -1.26 15.09
CA ALA A 609 1.44 -2.35 15.54
C ALA A 609 2.37 -1.98 16.70
N LEU A 610 2.77 -0.71 16.75
CA LEU A 610 3.74 -0.14 17.70
C LEU A 610 3.20 1.19 18.25
N PRO A 611 2.03 1.19 18.93
CA PRO A 611 1.48 2.40 19.55
C PRO A 611 2.44 3.01 20.58
N GLU A 612 3.31 2.19 21.19
CA GLU A 612 4.28 2.64 22.20
C GLU A 612 5.33 3.64 21.69
N ILE A 613 5.48 3.80 20.37
CA ILE A 613 6.28 4.88 19.78
C ILE A 613 5.73 6.25 20.20
N TRP A 614 4.42 6.34 20.48
CA TRP A 614 3.73 7.56 20.92
C TRP A 614 3.40 7.57 22.43
N ASP A 615 3.74 6.53 23.18
CA ASP A 615 3.45 6.48 24.62
C ASP A 615 4.32 7.52 25.36
N GLY A 616 3.67 8.28 26.27
CA GLY A 616 4.30 9.40 26.99
C GLY A 616 4.09 10.78 26.37
N TRP A 617 3.48 10.87 25.18
CA TRP A 617 3.16 12.13 24.49
C TRP A 617 1.67 12.45 24.64
N SER A 618 1.33 13.62 25.20
CA SER A 618 -0.08 14.06 25.20
C SER A 618 -0.50 14.52 23.80
N GLU A 619 -1.80 14.46 23.46
CA GLU A 619 -2.32 15.03 22.18
C GLU A 619 -1.91 16.51 21.98
N SER A 620 -1.61 17.22 23.08
CA SER A 620 -1.15 18.61 23.06
C SER A 620 0.31 18.76 22.63
N ASP A 621 1.17 17.77 22.92
CA ASP A 621 2.61 17.80 22.62
C ASP A 621 2.89 17.45 21.15
N VAL A 622 2.06 16.59 20.54
CA VAL A 622 2.14 16.25 19.10
C VAL A 622 1.79 17.45 18.21
N VAL A 623 0.88 18.33 18.67
CA VAL A 623 0.50 19.57 17.97
C VAL A 623 1.57 20.66 18.09
N LEU A 624 2.32 20.69 19.19
CA LEU A 624 3.45 21.62 19.38
C LEU A 624 4.69 21.21 18.56
N ALA A 625 4.96 19.91 18.40
CA ALA A 625 6.02 19.43 17.53
C ALA A 625 5.72 19.66 16.03
N SER A 626 4.45 19.53 15.61
CA SER A 626 4.05 19.77 14.22
C SER A 626 4.04 21.26 13.83
N THR A 627 3.79 22.15 14.79
CA THR A 627 3.82 23.62 14.57
C THR A 627 5.22 24.22 14.56
N ALA A 628 6.24 23.50 15.05
CA ALA A 628 7.64 23.92 14.95
C ALA A 628 8.22 23.75 13.52
N SER A 629 7.54 23.02 12.64
CA SER A 629 7.94 22.79 11.24
C SER A 629 7.10 23.61 10.23
N GLU A 630 6.52 24.73 10.64
CA GLU A 630 5.97 25.70 9.69
C GLU A 630 7.11 26.38 8.92
N THR A 631 7.51 25.78 7.80
CA THR A 631 8.34 26.43 6.79
C THR A 631 7.67 26.36 5.42
N THR A 632 7.08 27.50 5.07
CA THR A 632 6.92 28.07 3.71
C THR A 632 6.11 27.27 2.69
N VAL A 633 4.79 27.52 2.69
CA VAL A 633 3.95 27.34 1.49
C VAL A 633 4.19 28.54 0.57
N ILE A 634 4.86 28.32 -0.57
CA ILE A 634 4.78 29.25 -1.70
C ILE A 634 3.62 28.75 -2.59
N ALA A 635 2.66 29.65 -2.82
CA ALA A 635 1.47 29.43 -3.63
C ALA A 635 1.76 29.29 -5.12
#